data_AF-A0A2U8H103-F1
#
_entry.id   AF-A0A2U8H103-F1
#
_cell.length_a   1.000
_cell.length_b   1.000
_cell.length_c   1.000
_cell.angle_alpha   90.00
_cell.angle_beta   90.00
_cell.angle_gamma   90.00
#
_symmetry.space_group_name_H-M   'P 1'
#
loop_
_entity.id
_entity.type
_entity.pdbx_description
1 polymer ?
#
loop_
_entity_poly.entity_id
_entity_poly.type
_entity_poly.pdbx_seq_one_letter_code
_entity_poly.pdbx_strand_id
1 'polypeptide(L)'
;MSEAPAVTEAQIAELVQVFYDRARLDDDLGPVFNNAVGDWDHHLAIVTDFWSNALLGTKRYAGHPFPVHMRLPITREHFSQWLALFREAAEEILPPETAKLAIGRAEFMAKSFRAGLFPFDPVVPSSATRSKDTPA
;
A
#
# COMPACT_ATOMS: atom_id res chain seq x y z
N MET A 1 -7.03 -18.72 -26.63
CA MET A 1 -7.09 -17.70 -25.57
C MET A 1 -5.71 -17.66 -24.96
N SER A 2 -4.93 -16.61 -25.18
CA SER A 2 -3.63 -16.50 -24.51
C SER A 2 -3.88 -16.18 -23.05
N GLU A 3 -3.52 -17.10 -22.15
CA GLU A 3 -3.35 -16.76 -20.74
C GLU A 3 -2.29 -15.67 -20.64
N ALA A 4 -2.62 -14.56 -19.96
CA ALA A 4 -1.60 -13.60 -19.57
C ALA A 4 -0.55 -14.32 -18.69
N PRO A 5 0.75 -14.03 -18.85
CA PRO A 5 1.76 -14.66 -18.02
C PRO A 5 1.47 -14.34 -16.54
N ALA A 6 1.42 -15.39 -15.72
CA ALA A 6 1.32 -15.24 -14.27
C ALA A 6 2.52 -14.44 -13.74
N VAL A 7 2.28 -13.59 -12.74
CA VAL A 7 3.34 -12.81 -12.08
C VAL A 7 4.45 -13.70 -11.54
N THR A 8 5.69 -13.24 -11.64
CA THR A 8 6.86 -13.97 -11.15
C THR A 8 7.39 -13.41 -9.83
N GLU A 9 8.18 -14.21 -9.11
CA GLU A 9 8.91 -13.76 -7.92
C GLU A 9 9.85 -12.59 -8.21
N ALA A 10 10.47 -12.57 -9.39
CA ALA A 10 11.35 -11.48 -9.82
C ALA A 10 10.57 -10.16 -9.97
N GLN A 11 9.38 -10.20 -10.57
CA GLN A 11 8.52 -9.01 -10.70
C GLN A 11 7.99 -8.52 -9.34
N ILE A 12 7.76 -9.43 -8.38
CA ILE A 12 7.37 -9.02 -7.03
C ILE A 12 8.54 -8.35 -6.31
N ALA A 13 9.75 -8.88 -6.44
CA ALA A 13 10.95 -8.24 -5.91
C ALA A 13 11.19 -6.87 -6.55
N GLU A 14 11.03 -6.77 -7.87
CA GLU A 14 11.17 -5.50 -8.62
C GLU A 14 10.12 -4.47 -8.22
N LEU A 15 8.84 -4.87 -8.08
CA LEU A 15 7.78 -4.00 -7.54
C LEU A 15 8.18 -3.43 -6.19
N VAL A 16 8.63 -4.28 -5.26
CA VAL A 16 9.02 -3.86 -3.93
C VAL A 16 10.21 -2.91 -3.98
N GLN A 17 11.20 -3.19 -4.81
CA GLN A 17 12.36 -2.32 -5.00
C GLN A 17 11.94 -0.94 -5.53
N VAL A 18 11.20 -0.88 -6.64
CA VAL A 18 10.76 0.37 -7.28
C VAL A 18 9.88 1.19 -6.33
N PHE A 19 8.99 0.53 -5.59
CA PHE A 19 8.17 1.19 -4.60
C PHE A 19 9.02 1.85 -3.50
N TYR A 20 10.00 1.14 -2.93
CA TYR A 20 10.83 1.70 -1.86
C TYR A 20 11.86 2.70 -2.34
N ASP A 21 12.37 2.60 -3.56
CA ASP A 21 13.24 3.62 -4.14
C ASP A 21 12.53 4.98 -4.19
N ARG A 22 11.21 5.00 -4.44
CA ARG A 22 10.38 6.20 -4.38
C ARG A 22 10.03 6.59 -2.95
N ALA A 23 9.50 5.66 -2.16
CA ALA A 23 9.01 5.94 -0.81
C ALA A 23 10.10 6.44 0.15
N ARG A 24 11.37 6.09 -0.09
CA ARG A 24 12.52 6.55 0.71
C ARG A 24 12.93 7.99 0.43
N LEU A 25 12.65 8.46 -0.79
CA LEU A 25 12.98 9.80 -1.27
C LEU A 25 11.80 10.77 -1.15
N ASP A 26 10.60 10.24 -0.91
CA ASP A 26 9.39 11.02 -0.66
C ASP A 26 9.52 11.85 0.63
N ASP A 27 9.14 13.13 0.58
CA ASP A 27 9.32 14.07 1.69
C ASP A 27 8.49 13.70 2.93
N ASP A 28 7.33 13.08 2.76
CA ASP A 28 6.43 12.71 3.85
C ASP A 28 6.70 11.28 4.36
N LEU A 29 6.89 10.32 3.46
CA LEU A 29 7.11 8.91 3.81
C LEU A 29 8.55 8.58 4.15
N GLY A 30 9.50 9.24 3.48
CA GLY A 30 10.93 9.01 3.63
C GLY A 30 11.37 9.09 5.09
N PRO A 31 11.03 10.14 5.85
CA PRO A 31 11.35 10.22 7.27
C PRO A 31 10.78 9.07 8.11
N VAL A 32 9.57 8.57 7.82
CA VAL A 32 8.98 7.45 8.56
C VAL A 32 9.79 6.17 8.33
N PHE A 33 10.07 5.84 7.07
CA PHE A 33 10.80 4.62 6.74
C PHE A 33 12.29 4.69 7.11
N ASN A 34 12.98 5.78 6.76
CA ASN A 34 14.41 5.92 7.01
C ASN A 34 14.75 5.94 8.51
N ASN A 35 13.82 6.34 9.37
CA ASN A 35 14.00 6.25 10.83
C ASN A 35 13.66 4.86 11.40
N ALA A 36 12.75 4.12 10.75
CA ALA A 36 12.27 2.82 11.23
C ALA A 36 13.11 1.63 10.73
N VAL A 37 13.71 1.76 9.53
CA VAL A 37 14.41 0.68 8.84
C VAL A 37 15.92 0.91 8.92
N GLY A 38 16.61 0.09 9.72
CA GLY A 38 18.06 0.09 9.83
C GLY A 38 18.78 -0.83 8.83
N ASP A 39 18.12 -1.92 8.42
CA ASP A 39 18.62 -2.89 7.44
C ASP A 39 17.62 -2.96 6.28
N TRP A 40 17.98 -2.29 5.18
CA TRP A 40 17.12 -2.16 4.01
C TRP A 40 16.99 -3.47 3.23
N ASP A 41 18.08 -4.22 3.05
CA ASP A 41 18.05 -5.48 2.30
C ASP A 41 17.15 -6.50 3.02
N HIS A 42 17.26 -6.58 4.35
CA HIS A 42 16.38 -7.42 5.15
C HIS A 42 14.92 -6.99 5.08
N HIS A 43 14.65 -5.68 5.17
CA HIS A 43 13.27 -5.16 5.08
C HIS A 43 12.64 -5.42 3.71
N LEU A 44 13.38 -5.19 2.63
CA LEU A 44 12.92 -5.48 1.27
C LEU A 44 12.59 -6.97 1.12
N ALA A 45 13.45 -7.87 1.61
CA ALA A 45 13.19 -9.31 1.59
C ALA A 45 11.90 -9.69 2.33
N ILE A 46 11.64 -9.12 3.52
CA ILE A 46 10.40 -9.35 4.27
C ILE A 46 9.18 -8.90 3.45
N VAL A 47 9.24 -7.72 2.83
CA VAL A 47 8.11 -7.15 2.07
C VAL A 47 7.89 -7.90 0.75
N THR A 48 8.96 -8.39 0.12
CA THR A 48 8.86 -9.32 -1.01
C THR A 48 8.18 -10.62 -0.62
N ASP A 49 8.55 -11.22 0.52
CA ASP A 49 7.89 -12.43 1.03
C ASP A 49 6.41 -12.17 1.36
N PHE A 50 6.10 -10.99 1.91
CA PHE A 50 4.72 -10.57 2.16
C PHE A 50 3.89 -10.53 0.86
N TRP A 51 4.40 -9.89 -0.19
CA TRP A 51 3.68 -9.80 -1.47
C TRP A 51 3.66 -11.13 -2.23
N SER A 52 4.70 -11.95 -2.12
CA SER A 52 4.70 -13.32 -2.64
C SER A 52 3.61 -14.17 -1.95
N ASN A 53 3.45 -14.06 -0.63
CA ASN A 53 2.33 -14.70 0.05
C ASN A 53 0.98 -14.15 -0.45
N ALA A 54 0.86 -12.84 -0.60
CA ALA A 54 -0.38 -12.17 -0.96
C ALA A 54 -0.85 -12.45 -2.41
N LEU A 55 0.08 -12.59 -3.35
CA LEU A 55 -0.21 -12.73 -4.79
C LEU A 55 -0.04 -14.15 -5.32
N LEU A 56 0.92 -14.90 -4.77
CA LEU A 56 1.26 -16.26 -5.22
C LEU A 56 0.90 -17.34 -4.19
N GLY A 57 0.47 -16.96 -2.98
CA GLY A 57 0.07 -17.92 -1.94
C GLY A 57 1.24 -18.68 -1.30
N THR A 58 2.48 -18.19 -1.46
CA THR A 58 3.66 -18.79 -0.82
C THR A 58 3.59 -18.67 0.71
N LYS A 59 4.37 -19.46 1.45
CA LYS A 59 4.32 -19.52 2.92
C LYS A 59 5.56 -18.93 3.62
N ARG A 60 6.30 -18.06 2.92
CA ARG A 60 7.55 -17.46 3.44
C ARG A 60 7.29 -16.34 4.45
N TYR A 61 6.21 -15.59 4.27
CA TYR A 61 5.78 -14.59 5.24
C TYR A 61 4.91 -15.17 6.35
N ALA A 62 5.39 -15.12 7.58
CA ALA A 62 4.65 -15.52 8.79
C ALA A 62 4.38 -14.35 9.75
N GLY A 63 4.64 -13.12 9.31
CA GLY A 63 4.54 -11.92 10.14
C GLY A 63 3.12 -11.41 10.31
N HIS A 64 2.97 -10.46 11.24
CA HIS A 64 1.76 -9.67 11.41
C HIS A 64 2.11 -8.19 11.18
N PRO A 65 1.66 -7.58 10.07
CA PRO A 65 2.07 -6.23 9.73
C PRO A 65 1.48 -5.19 10.68
N PHE A 66 0.24 -5.34 11.13
CA PHE A 66 -0.46 -4.31 11.91
C PHE A 66 0.25 -3.91 13.23
N PRO A 67 0.71 -4.84 14.10
CA PRO A 67 1.45 -4.48 15.32
C PRO A 67 2.72 -3.64 15.08
N VAL A 68 3.37 -3.81 13.92
CA VAL A 68 4.54 -2.99 13.55
C VAL A 68 4.10 -1.55 13.28
N HIS A 69 3.03 -1.38 12.50
CA HIS A 69 2.52 -0.06 12.10
C HIS A 69 1.95 0.73 13.29
N MET A 70 1.45 0.06 14.34
CA MET A 70 1.01 0.71 15.57
C MET A 70 2.11 1.46 16.33
N ARG A 71 3.38 1.10 16.11
CA ARG A 71 4.53 1.69 16.83
C ARG A 71 5.19 2.83 16.06
N LEU A 72 4.74 3.09 14.84
CA LEU A 72 5.32 4.08 13.96
C LEU A 72 4.53 5.39 14.04
N PRO A 73 5.19 6.56 13.83
CA PRO A 73 4.52 7.86 13.79
C PRO A 73 3.78 8.05 12.45
N ILE A 74 2.83 7.16 12.14
CA ILE A 74 2.05 7.17 10.90
C ILE A 74 0.82 8.07 11.05
N THR A 75 0.58 8.92 10.06
CA THR A 75 -0.62 9.75 9.93
C THR A 75 -1.58 9.18 8.88
N ARG A 76 -2.75 9.78 8.72
CA ARG A 76 -3.73 9.36 7.70
C ARG A 76 -3.22 9.67 6.30
N GLU A 77 -2.54 10.80 6.15
CA GLU A 77 -1.97 11.33 4.92
C GLU A 77 -0.90 10.38 4.37
N HIS A 78 -0.08 9.80 5.25
CA HIS A 78 0.91 8.79 4.84
C HIS A 78 0.27 7.60 4.12
N PHE A 79 -0.94 7.16 4.50
CA PHE A 79 -1.59 6.06 3.77
C PHE A 79 -1.98 6.43 2.35
N SER A 80 -2.43 7.68 2.13
CA SER A 80 -2.78 8.15 0.79
C SER A 80 -1.55 8.23 -0.10
N GLN A 81 -0.45 8.79 0.42
CA GLN A 81 0.81 8.89 -0.32
C GLN A 81 1.43 7.51 -0.60
N TRP A 82 1.41 6.63 0.40
CA TRP A 82 1.90 5.26 0.24
C TRP A 82 1.12 4.51 -0.86
N LEU A 83 -0.21 4.63 -0.88
CA LEU A 83 -1.06 3.99 -1.89
C LEU A 83 -0.84 4.57 -3.29
N ALA A 84 -0.56 5.87 -3.41
CA ALA A 84 -0.25 6.50 -4.69
C ALA A 84 1.04 5.93 -5.27
N LEU A 85 2.15 5.96 -4.51
CA LEU A 85 3.44 5.42 -4.95
C LEU A 85 3.38 3.91 -5.24
N PHE A 86 2.67 3.15 -4.40
CA PHE A 86 2.51 1.71 -4.62
C PHE A 86 1.72 1.41 -5.88
N ARG A 87 0.65 2.18 -6.17
CA ARG A 87 -0.12 2.04 -7.42
C ARG A 87 0.76 2.27 -8.64
N GLU A 88 1.52 3.35 -8.66
CA GLU A 88 2.41 3.67 -9.77
C GLU A 88 3.42 2.54 -10.02
N ALA A 89 4.07 2.05 -8.97
CA ALA A 89 5.01 0.94 -9.08
C ALA A 89 4.33 -0.37 -9.54
N ALA A 90 3.13 -0.66 -9.05
CA ALA A 90 2.39 -1.87 -9.42
C ALA A 90 1.95 -1.85 -10.90
N GLU A 91 1.45 -0.71 -11.37
CA GLU A 91 1.02 -0.53 -12.77
C GLU A 91 2.21 -0.53 -13.75
N GLU A 92 3.39 -0.12 -13.30
CA GLU A 92 4.63 -0.14 -14.09
C GLU A 92 5.23 -1.55 -14.23
N ILE A 93 5.27 -2.33 -13.14
CA ILE A 93 6.04 -3.58 -13.09
C ILE A 93 5.18 -4.83 -13.31
N LEU A 94 3.95 -4.83 -12.83
CA LEU A 94 3.11 -6.03 -12.83
C LEU A 94 2.22 -6.12 -14.09
N PRO A 95 1.85 -7.34 -14.50
CA PRO A 95 0.79 -7.52 -15.49
C PRO A 95 -0.51 -6.82 -15.02
N PRO A 96 -1.30 -6.20 -15.92
CA PRO A 96 -2.44 -5.35 -15.53
C PRO A 96 -3.43 -6.00 -14.56
N GLU A 97 -3.75 -7.28 -14.74
CA GLU A 97 -4.66 -8.00 -13.84
C GLU A 97 -4.03 -8.25 -12.46
N THR A 98 -2.73 -8.54 -12.41
CA THR A 98 -2.01 -8.68 -11.13
C THR A 98 -1.85 -7.33 -10.42
N ALA A 99 -1.58 -6.25 -11.15
CA ALA A 99 -1.50 -4.90 -10.59
C ALA A 99 -2.81 -4.53 -9.88
N LYS A 100 -3.97 -4.74 -10.54
CA LYS A 100 -5.29 -4.52 -9.94
C LYS A 100 -5.49 -5.32 -8.64
N LEU A 101 -5.08 -6.59 -8.62
CA LEU A 101 -5.18 -7.43 -7.43
C LEU A 101 -4.28 -6.93 -6.29
N ALA A 102 -3.02 -6.58 -6.60
CA ALA A 102 -2.07 -6.05 -5.62
C ALA A 102 -2.57 -4.74 -5.01
N ILE A 103 -3.03 -3.81 -5.85
CA ILE A 103 -3.58 -2.51 -5.43
C ILE A 103 -4.81 -2.69 -4.56
N GLY A 104 -5.79 -3.50 -4.99
CA GLY A 104 -7.02 -3.73 -4.21
C GLY A 104 -6.72 -4.33 -2.83
N ARG A 105 -5.70 -5.20 -2.74
CA ARG A 105 -5.24 -5.75 -1.46
C ARG A 105 -4.53 -4.71 -0.60
N ALA A 106 -3.72 -3.85 -1.20
CA ALA A 106 -3.08 -2.73 -0.52
C ALA A 106 -4.11 -1.75 0.06
N GLU A 107 -5.12 -1.37 -0.72
CA GLU A 107 -6.21 -0.49 -0.30
C GLU A 107 -7.02 -1.09 0.85
N PHE A 108 -7.32 -2.39 0.78
CA PHE A 108 -8.03 -3.09 1.85
C PHE A 108 -7.24 -3.10 3.16
N MET A 109 -5.94 -3.35 3.10
CA MET A 109 -5.07 -3.29 4.28
C MET A 109 -4.96 -1.87 4.84
N ALA A 110 -4.75 -0.87 3.98
CA ALA A 110 -4.69 0.52 4.39
C ALA A 110 -6.00 0.95 5.08
N LYS A 111 -7.17 0.56 4.53
CA LYS A 111 -8.46 0.79 5.18
C LYS A 111 -8.53 0.15 6.57
N SER A 112 -8.09 -1.10 6.69
CA SER A 112 -8.11 -1.85 7.94
C SER A 112 -7.16 -1.24 8.99
N PHE A 113 -5.97 -0.83 8.57
CA PHE A 113 -4.99 -0.20 9.46
C PHE A 113 -5.46 1.17 9.91
N ARG A 114 -5.98 2.01 9.01
CA ARG A 114 -6.56 3.32 9.38
C ARG A 114 -7.68 3.17 10.41
N ALA A 115 -8.56 2.18 10.24
CA ALA A 115 -9.64 1.92 11.19
C ALA A 115 -9.11 1.52 12.58
N GLY A 116 -8.04 0.73 12.63
CA GLY A 116 -7.42 0.31 13.89
C GLY A 116 -6.55 1.38 14.57
N LEU A 117 -5.81 2.18 13.79
CA LEU A 117 -4.89 3.20 14.30
C LEU A 117 -5.62 4.48 14.69
N PHE A 118 -6.74 4.79 14.03
CA PHE A 118 -7.42 6.06 14.20
C PHE A 118 -8.94 5.90 14.39
N PRO A 119 -9.38 5.27 15.50
CA PRO A 119 -10.76 4.81 15.70
C PRO A 119 -11.80 5.92 15.98
N PHE A 120 -11.39 7.15 16.31
CA PHE A 120 -12.30 8.20 16.78
C PHE A 120 -12.39 9.43 15.87
N ASP A 121 -12.33 9.25 14.55
CA ASP A 121 -12.53 10.39 13.64
C ASP A 121 -13.99 10.84 13.59
N PRO A 122 -14.26 12.16 13.64
CA PRO A 122 -15.56 12.68 13.27
C PRO A 122 -15.79 12.37 11.80
N VAL A 123 -16.90 11.70 11.48
CA VAL A 123 -17.40 11.62 10.11
C VAL A 123 -17.60 13.05 9.63
N VAL A 124 -16.77 13.53 8.70
CA VAL A 124 -17.06 14.77 7.99
C VAL A 124 -18.12 14.42 6.96
N PRO A 125 -19.39 14.83 7.12
CA PRO A 125 -20.40 14.55 6.12
C PRO A 125 -19.98 15.25 4.82
N SER A 126 -19.88 14.47 3.76
CA SER A 126 -19.71 14.99 2.40
C SER A 126 -20.84 16.00 2.15
N SER A 127 -20.47 17.26 1.92
CA SER A 127 -21.41 18.31 1.58
C SER A 127 -21.94 18.03 0.17
N ALA A 128 -22.96 17.19 0.07
CA ALA A 128 -23.78 17.11 -1.13
C ALA A 128 -24.49 18.46 -1.28
N THR A 129 -24.09 19.19 -2.31
CA THR A 129 -24.72 20.41 -2.82
C THR A 129 -26.23 20.22 -2.93
N ARG A 130 -26.99 20.84 -2.03
CA ARG A 130 -28.43 21.04 -2.21
C ARG A 130 -28.62 22.11 -3.29
N SER A 131 -28.87 21.69 -4.53
CA SER A 131 -29.52 22.56 -5.52
C SER A 131 -30.85 23.03 -4.95
N LYS A 132 -31.01 24.35 -4.86
CA LYS A 132 -32.32 24.97 -4.61
C LYS A 132 -33.05 25.05 -5.95
N ASP A 133 -34.02 24.17 -6.16
CA ASP A 133 -35.11 24.46 -7.09
C ASP A 133 -35.87 25.67 -6.57
N THR A 134 -36.03 26.67 -7.45
CA THR A 134 -36.86 27.86 -7.22
C THR A 134 -38.10 27.69 -8.09
N PRO A 135 -39.33 27.74 -7.54
CA PRO A 135 -40.52 27.83 -8.38
C PRO A 135 -40.86 29.30 -8.66
N ALA A 136 -41.28 29.57 -9.89
CA ALA A 136 -42.09 30.72 -10.26
C ALA A 136 -43.55 30.29 -10.41
#